data_AF-A0A399XEW1-F1
#
_entry.id   AF-A0A399XEW1-F1
#
_cell.length_a   1.000
_cell.length_b   1.000
_cell.length_c   1.000
_cell.angle_alpha   90.00
_cell.angle_beta   90.00
_cell.angle_gamma   90.00
#
_symmetry.space_group_name_H-M   'P 1'
#
loop_
_entity.id
_entity.type
_entity.pdbx_description
1 polymer ?
#
loop_
_entity_poly.entity_id
_entity_poly.type
_entity_poly.pdbx_seq_one_letter_code
_entity_poly.pdbx_strand_id
1 'polypeptide(L)'
;MPEIVTVLASEEPNASILPGDLLEVLWGSIAFLVVVAVLYKFAWGPLIRAMHGRTERIGGEMDDARAERDTAEAGLEEIRAKVAESKREAARIIEDARRAADAMTTELAERAEAEAADVKRRAETDLETAREQAFVDLEGELSRLAVGAAEVVVVNTLDDAAQQQLIDDYINRVGAQN
;
A
#
# COMPACT_ATOMS: atom_id res chain seq x y z
N MET A 1 -81.53 54.51 -71.81
CA MET A 1 -80.47 54.09 -72.76
C MET A 1 -79.95 52.73 -72.30
N PRO A 2 -79.66 51.83 -73.24
CA PRO A 2 -79.95 50.41 -73.14
C PRO A 2 -78.70 49.51 -73.21
N GLU A 3 -78.91 48.20 -73.12
CA GLU A 3 -78.08 47.13 -73.72
C GLU A 3 -76.59 47.01 -73.33
N ILE A 4 -76.34 46.41 -72.15
CA ILE A 4 -75.39 45.27 -72.04
C ILE A 4 -76.07 44.13 -71.25
N VAL A 5 -77.28 43.80 -71.69
CA VAL A 5 -77.66 42.39 -71.80
C VAL A 5 -76.54 41.72 -72.59
N THR A 6 -75.98 40.60 -72.11
CA THR A 6 -75.78 39.34 -72.89
C THR A 6 -74.71 38.39 -72.30
N VAL A 7 -73.76 38.78 -71.43
CA VAL A 7 -72.57 37.89 -71.26
C VAL A 7 -72.43 37.03 -70.00
N LEU A 8 -73.03 37.30 -68.82
CA LEU A 8 -72.87 36.35 -67.68
C LEU A 8 -74.14 36.08 -66.88
N ALA A 9 -75.28 36.14 -67.57
CA ALA A 9 -76.49 35.44 -67.17
C ALA A 9 -76.35 33.92 -67.41
N SER A 10 -75.29 33.31 -66.87
CA SER A 10 -75.21 31.86 -66.64
C SER A 10 -75.44 31.66 -65.14
N GLU A 11 -76.70 31.44 -64.82
CA GLU A 11 -77.22 30.92 -63.56
C GLU A 11 -76.22 29.95 -62.87
N GLU A 12 -75.73 30.33 -61.70
CA GLU A 12 -75.62 29.35 -60.61
C GLU A 12 -77.03 29.27 -60.00
N PRO A 13 -77.64 28.07 -59.85
CA PRO A 13 -77.08 27.04 -58.99
C PRO A 13 -77.18 25.66 -59.65
N ASN A 14 -76.04 25.06 -60.01
CA ASN A 14 -76.00 23.60 -60.12
C ASN A 14 -76.08 23.02 -58.71
N ALA A 15 -77.30 23.02 -58.14
CA ALA A 15 -77.65 22.37 -56.89
C ALA A 15 -77.76 20.84 -57.06
N SER A 16 -76.89 20.26 -57.88
CA SER A 16 -76.62 18.84 -57.96
C SER A 16 -75.19 18.65 -57.45
N ILE A 17 -75.04 18.59 -56.12
CA ILE A 17 -73.77 18.19 -55.48
C ILE A 17 -73.43 16.72 -55.85
N LEU A 18 -74.36 16.03 -56.50
CA LEU A 18 -74.17 14.73 -57.13
C LEU A 18 -74.19 14.91 -58.66
N PRO A 19 -73.17 14.42 -59.39
CA PRO A 19 -73.21 14.39 -60.85
C PRO A 19 -74.44 13.59 -61.28
N GLY A 20 -75.31 14.19 -62.08
CA GLY A 20 -76.47 13.51 -62.66
C GLY A 20 -76.09 12.41 -63.66
N ASP A 21 -74.83 12.41 -64.10
CA ASP A 21 -74.28 11.41 -65.00
C ASP A 21 -73.56 10.31 -64.22
N LEU A 22 -74.20 9.13 -64.15
CA LEU A 22 -73.63 7.90 -63.58
C LEU A 22 -72.25 7.56 -64.17
N LEU A 23 -71.96 8.00 -65.40
CA LEU A 23 -70.65 7.83 -66.04
C LEU A 23 -69.54 8.69 -65.41
N GLU A 24 -69.82 9.94 -65.02
CA GLU A 24 -68.81 10.81 -64.41
C GLU A 24 -68.38 10.28 -63.04
N VAL A 25 -69.35 9.82 -62.25
CA VAL A 25 -69.09 9.16 -60.96
C VAL A 25 -68.28 7.88 -61.15
N LEU A 26 -68.56 7.10 -62.21
CA LEU A 26 -67.82 5.87 -62.51
C LEU A 26 -66.36 6.17 -62.87
N TRP A 27 -66.09 7.12 -63.76
CA TRP A 27 -64.72 7.51 -64.13
C TRP A 27 -63.97 8.18 -62.97
N GLY A 28 -64.65 9.03 -62.18
CA GLY A 28 -64.08 9.62 -60.97
C GLY A 28 -63.72 8.54 -59.93
N SER A 29 -64.58 7.54 -59.74
CA SER A 29 -64.31 6.41 -58.85
C SER A 29 -63.15 5.54 -59.36
N ILE A 30 -63.04 5.32 -60.67
CA ILE A 30 -61.90 4.60 -61.26
C ILE A 30 -60.60 5.37 -61.02
N ALA A 31 -60.57 6.68 -61.28
CA ALA A 31 -59.40 7.51 -61.04
C ALA A 31 -59.00 7.54 -59.56
N PHE A 32 -59.97 7.65 -58.65
CA PHE A 32 -59.75 7.55 -57.21
C PHE A 32 -59.15 6.19 -56.81
N LEU A 33 -59.70 5.09 -57.33
CA LEU A 33 -59.18 3.74 -57.06
C LEU A 33 -57.77 3.54 -57.60
N VAL A 34 -57.44 4.10 -58.77
CA VAL A 34 -56.07 4.07 -59.32
C VAL A 34 -55.10 4.81 -58.39
N VAL A 35 -55.46 6.01 -57.92
CA VAL A 35 -54.62 6.77 -56.98
C VAL A 35 -54.46 6.03 -55.66
N VAL A 36 -55.54 5.47 -55.11
CA VAL A 36 -55.50 4.65 -53.88
C VAL A 36 -54.62 3.42 -54.07
N ALA A 37 -54.70 2.74 -55.22
CA ALA A 37 -53.88 1.56 -55.51
C ALA A 37 -52.38 1.92 -55.59
N VAL A 38 -52.04 3.06 -56.21
CA VAL A 38 -50.66 3.57 -56.26
C VAL A 38 -50.18 3.96 -54.85
N LEU A 39 -50.98 4.71 -54.08
CA LEU A 39 -50.63 5.09 -52.71
C LEU A 39 -50.47 3.86 -51.81
N TYR A 40 -51.35 2.87 -51.92
CA TYR A 40 -51.23 1.63 -51.16
C TYR A 40 -49.94 0.88 -51.53
N LYS A 41 -49.63 0.75 -52.83
CA LYS A 41 -48.41 0.06 -53.30
C LYS A 41 -47.13 0.77 -52.83
N PHE A 42 -47.09 2.10 -52.83
CA PHE A 42 -45.89 2.88 -52.55
C PHE A 42 -45.74 3.33 -51.10
N ALA A 43 -46.83 3.68 -50.40
CA ALA A 43 -46.78 4.23 -49.04
C ALA A 43 -46.80 3.15 -47.94
N TRP A 44 -47.38 1.98 -48.21
CA TRP A 44 -47.51 0.92 -47.19
C TRP A 44 -46.14 0.38 -46.72
N GLY A 45 -45.20 0.20 -47.65
CA GLY A 45 -43.85 -0.28 -47.34
C GLY A 45 -43.06 0.65 -46.41
N PRO A 46 -42.88 1.94 -46.75
CA PRO A 46 -42.21 2.92 -45.90
C PRO A 46 -42.89 3.13 -44.54
N LEU A 47 -44.22 3.16 -44.48
CA LEU A 47 -44.96 3.36 -43.23
C LEU A 47 -44.72 2.22 -42.23
N ILE A 48 -44.83 0.97 -42.69
CA ILE A 48 -44.58 -0.19 -41.85
C ILE A 48 -43.09 -0.26 -41.44
N ARG A 49 -42.16 0.08 -42.33
CA ARG A 49 -40.73 0.17 -42.01
C ARG A 49 -40.43 1.22 -40.93
N ALA A 50 -41.05 2.39 -41.01
CA ALA A 50 -40.88 3.44 -40.01
C ALA A 50 -41.43 3.02 -38.63
N MET A 51 -42.55 2.31 -38.60
CA MET A 51 -43.09 1.73 -37.36
C MET A 51 -42.16 0.67 -36.77
N HIS A 52 -41.70 -0.30 -37.57
CA HIS A 52 -40.78 -1.34 -37.11
C HIS A 52 -39.44 -0.76 -36.65
N GLY A 53 -38.87 0.18 -37.40
CA GLY A 53 -37.61 0.84 -37.01
C GLY A 53 -37.72 1.63 -35.70
N ARG A 54 -38.89 2.21 -35.39
CA ARG A 54 -39.13 2.82 -34.07
C ARG A 54 -39.18 1.77 -32.97
N THR A 55 -39.90 0.67 -33.19
CA THR A 55 -40.02 -0.42 -32.20
C THR A 55 -38.67 -1.07 -31.94
N GLU A 56 -37.90 -1.36 -32.99
CA GLU A 56 -36.56 -1.96 -32.90
C GLU A 56 -35.58 -1.02 -32.21
N ARG A 57 -35.60 0.29 -32.54
CA ARG A 57 -34.74 1.27 -31.85
C ARG A 57 -35.06 1.38 -30.35
N ILE A 58 -36.34 1.45 -29.98
CA ILE A 58 -36.73 1.52 -28.56
C ILE A 58 -36.37 0.21 -27.84
N GLY A 59 -36.59 -0.94 -28.48
CA GLY A 59 -36.19 -2.23 -27.92
C GLY A 59 -34.68 -2.31 -27.69
N GLY A 60 -33.89 -1.93 -28.70
CA GLY A 60 -32.43 -1.87 -28.60
C GLY A 60 -31.95 -0.93 -27.51
N GLU A 61 -32.47 0.30 -27.45
CA GLU A 61 -32.13 1.27 -26.40
C GLU A 61 -32.46 0.75 -24.99
N MET A 62 -33.57 0.02 -24.83
CA MET A 62 -33.93 -0.59 -23.54
C MET A 62 -33.03 -1.77 -23.16
N ASP A 63 -32.65 -2.60 -24.13
CA ASP A 63 -31.77 -3.75 -23.90
C ASP A 63 -30.32 -3.28 -23.63
N ASP A 64 -29.84 -2.27 -24.35
CA ASP A 64 -28.55 -1.63 -24.10
C ASP A 64 -28.51 -1.00 -22.70
N ALA A 65 -29.56 -0.27 -22.31
CA ALA A 65 -29.66 0.31 -20.97
C ALA A 65 -29.68 -0.77 -19.87
N ARG A 66 -30.33 -1.92 -20.12
CA ARG A 66 -30.29 -3.05 -19.17
C ARG A 66 -28.89 -3.65 -19.07
N ALA A 67 -28.24 -3.89 -20.20
CA ALA A 67 -26.87 -4.42 -20.21
C ALA A 67 -25.88 -3.47 -19.51
N GLU A 68 -26.01 -2.16 -19.71
CA GLU A 68 -25.19 -1.16 -19.03
C GLU A 68 -25.45 -1.14 -17.52
N ARG A 69 -26.70 -1.29 -17.08
CA ARG A 69 -27.02 -1.43 -15.66
C ARG A 69 -26.45 -2.70 -15.06
N ASP A 70 -26.59 -3.84 -15.73
CA ASP A 70 -26.09 -5.13 -15.23
C ASP A 70 -24.55 -5.12 -15.14
N THR A 71 -23.86 -4.54 -16.13
CA THR A 71 -22.40 -4.39 -16.10
C THR A 71 -21.94 -3.42 -15.02
N ALA A 72 -22.66 -2.32 -14.78
CA ALA A 72 -22.38 -1.40 -13.69
C ALA A 72 -22.61 -2.05 -12.31
N GLU A 73 -23.68 -2.83 -12.13
CA GLU A 73 -23.95 -3.57 -10.90
C GLU A 73 -22.86 -4.63 -10.65
N ALA A 74 -22.48 -5.40 -11.66
CA ALA A 74 -21.38 -6.36 -11.56
C ALA A 74 -20.03 -5.68 -11.23
N GLY A 75 -19.74 -4.53 -11.85
CA GLY A 75 -18.53 -3.75 -11.55
C GLY A 75 -18.52 -3.21 -10.11
N LEU A 76 -19.67 -2.77 -9.60
CA LEU A 76 -19.81 -2.34 -8.21
C LEU A 76 -19.57 -3.49 -7.22
N GLU A 77 -20.07 -4.70 -7.52
CA GLU A 77 -19.81 -5.88 -6.70
C GLU A 77 -18.32 -6.26 -6.71
N GLU A 78 -17.67 -6.24 -7.87
CA GLU A 78 -16.24 -6.49 -7.99
C GLU A 78 -15.41 -5.48 -7.18
N ILE A 79 -15.74 -4.19 -7.27
CA ILE A 79 -15.06 -3.14 -6.49
C ILE A 79 -15.27 -3.37 -5.00
N ARG A 80 -16.49 -3.69 -4.55
CA ARG A 80 -16.77 -4.00 -3.14
C ARG A 80 -15.97 -5.22 -2.66
N ALA A 81 -15.89 -6.26 -3.48
CA ALA A 81 -15.11 -7.46 -3.18
C ALA A 81 -13.62 -7.12 -3.06
N LYS A 82 -13.05 -6.35 -4.01
CA LYS A 82 -11.66 -5.89 -3.97
C LYS A 82 -11.37 -5.05 -2.74
N VAL A 83 -12.25 -4.11 -2.38
CA VAL A 83 -12.09 -3.29 -1.16
C VAL A 83 -12.11 -4.17 0.10
N ALA A 84 -13.00 -5.16 0.17
CA ALA A 84 -13.06 -6.09 1.30
C ALA A 84 -11.80 -6.97 1.38
N GLU A 85 -11.29 -7.44 0.23
CA GLU A 85 -10.03 -8.17 0.13
C GLU A 85 -8.83 -7.32 0.56
N SER A 86 -8.69 -6.10 0.04
CA SER A 86 -7.61 -5.18 0.44
C SER A 86 -7.64 -4.87 1.94
N LYS A 87 -8.83 -4.72 2.54
CA LYS A 87 -8.95 -4.54 4.00
C LYS A 87 -8.49 -5.76 4.78
N ARG A 88 -8.83 -6.98 4.32
CA ARG A 88 -8.36 -8.22 4.94
C ARG A 88 -6.84 -8.37 4.83
N GLU A 89 -6.29 -8.04 3.65
CA GLU A 89 -4.86 -8.10 3.43
C GLU A 89 -4.10 -7.07 4.27
N ALA A 90 -4.59 -5.84 4.35
CA ALA A 90 -4.04 -4.82 5.24
C ALA A 90 -4.05 -5.27 6.72
N ALA A 91 -5.13 -5.90 7.17
CA ALA A 91 -5.22 -6.43 8.53
C ALA A 91 -4.17 -7.54 8.77
N ARG A 92 -3.99 -8.46 7.81
CA ARG A 92 -2.94 -9.49 7.86
C ARG A 92 -1.55 -8.90 7.94
N ILE A 93 -1.24 -7.92 7.08
CA ILE A 93 0.06 -7.24 7.07
C ILE A 93 0.36 -6.61 8.45
N ILE A 94 -0.64 -5.95 9.06
CA ILE A 94 -0.50 -5.35 10.39
C ILE A 94 -0.28 -6.41 11.46
N GLU A 95 -1.00 -7.53 11.41
CA GLU A 95 -0.83 -8.64 12.34
C GLU A 95 0.56 -9.29 12.21
N ASP A 96 1.01 -9.53 10.98
CA ASP A 96 2.35 -10.07 10.69
C ASP A 96 3.45 -9.12 11.17
N ALA A 97 3.29 -7.81 10.92
CA ALA A 97 4.24 -6.80 11.38
C ALA A 97 4.31 -6.75 12.91
N ARG A 98 3.17 -6.88 13.62
CA ARG A 98 3.15 -6.97 15.09
C ARG A 98 3.85 -8.22 15.59
N ARG A 99 3.55 -9.39 15.03
CA ARG A 99 4.21 -10.65 15.39
C ARG A 99 5.73 -10.59 15.15
N ALA A 100 6.16 -10.01 14.04
CA ALA A 100 7.57 -9.81 13.74
C ALA A 100 8.23 -8.84 14.73
N ALA A 101 7.56 -7.75 15.09
CA ALA A 101 8.06 -6.81 16.09
C ALA A 101 8.18 -7.45 17.48
N ASP A 102 7.20 -8.24 17.90
CA ASP A 102 7.23 -8.95 19.19
C ASP A 102 8.36 -10.00 19.23
N ALA A 103 8.56 -10.73 18.13
CA ALA A 103 9.67 -11.68 18.00
C ALA A 103 11.03 -10.95 18.04
N MET A 104 11.16 -9.84 17.31
CA MET A 104 12.38 -9.06 17.25
C MET A 104 12.71 -8.40 18.59
N THR A 105 11.70 -7.91 19.32
CA THR A 105 11.92 -7.32 20.66
C THR A 105 12.38 -8.38 21.66
N THR A 106 11.80 -9.58 21.61
CA THR A 106 12.23 -10.71 22.44
C THR A 106 13.67 -11.12 22.10
N GLU A 107 13.98 -11.32 20.82
CA GLU A 107 15.34 -11.67 20.36
C GLU A 107 16.37 -10.61 20.76
N LEU A 108 16.03 -9.33 20.63
CA LEU A 108 16.92 -8.24 21.01
C LEU A 108 17.14 -8.17 22.52
N ALA A 109 16.10 -8.41 23.32
CA ALA A 109 16.21 -8.47 24.78
C ALA A 109 17.12 -9.63 25.21
N GLU A 110 16.93 -10.83 24.66
CA GLU A 110 17.77 -12.00 24.94
C GLU A 110 19.24 -11.76 24.55
N ARG A 111 19.48 -11.14 23.38
CA ARG A 111 20.83 -10.76 22.96
C ARG A 111 21.46 -9.72 23.89
N ALA A 112 20.71 -8.69 24.27
CA ALA A 112 21.19 -7.66 25.19
C ALA A 112 21.55 -8.23 26.57
N GLU A 113 20.73 -9.16 27.09
CA GLU A 113 21.03 -9.86 28.35
C GLU A 113 22.29 -10.72 28.22
N ALA A 114 22.43 -11.47 27.12
CA ALA A 114 23.62 -12.28 26.85
C ALA A 114 24.88 -11.42 26.74
N GLU A 115 24.83 -10.32 26.00
CA GLU A 115 25.93 -9.36 25.86
C GLU A 115 26.29 -8.72 27.20
N ALA A 116 25.29 -8.30 28.00
CA ALA A 116 25.52 -7.74 29.33
C ALA A 116 26.19 -8.74 30.27
N ALA A 117 25.77 -10.01 30.23
CA ALA A 117 26.41 -11.08 30.99
C ALA A 117 27.85 -11.34 30.54
N ASP A 118 28.12 -11.27 29.24
CA ASP A 118 29.46 -11.42 28.68
C ASP A 118 30.39 -10.27 29.10
N VAL A 119 29.89 -9.03 29.03
CA VAL A 119 30.62 -7.83 29.50
C VAL A 119 30.92 -7.92 30.98
N LYS A 120 29.94 -8.34 31.80
CA LYS A 120 30.15 -8.51 33.25
C LYS A 120 31.22 -9.55 33.55
N ARG A 121 31.19 -10.69 32.86
CA ARG A 121 32.19 -11.76 33.03
C ARG A 121 33.60 -11.27 32.68
N ARG A 122 33.74 -10.54 31.58
CA ARG A 122 35.03 -9.93 31.19
C ARG A 122 35.51 -8.92 32.23
N ALA A 123 34.62 -8.06 32.71
CA ALA A 123 34.96 -7.09 33.75
C ALA A 123 35.39 -7.77 35.07
N GLU A 124 34.77 -8.89 35.45
CA GLU A 124 35.19 -9.68 36.60
C GLU A 124 36.60 -10.27 36.40
N THR A 125 36.90 -10.82 35.22
CA THR A 125 38.24 -11.33 34.88
C THR A 125 39.30 -10.22 34.84
N ASP A 126 38.97 -9.06 34.28
CA ASP A 126 39.86 -7.91 34.22
C ASP A 126 40.13 -7.37 35.63
N LEU A 127 39.12 -7.33 36.51
CA LEU A 127 39.27 -6.94 37.91
C LEU A 127 40.15 -7.90 38.69
N GLU A 128 40.03 -9.21 38.47
CA GLU A 128 40.87 -10.21 39.12
C GLU A 128 42.33 -10.03 38.71
N THR A 129 42.57 -9.87 37.41
CA THR A 129 43.90 -9.59 36.85
C THR A 129 44.48 -8.28 37.41
N ALA A 130 43.67 -7.21 37.47
CA ALA A 130 44.10 -5.93 38.02
C ALA A 130 44.41 -6.01 39.53
N ARG A 131 43.67 -6.84 40.28
CA ARG A 131 43.94 -7.09 41.70
C ARG A 131 45.27 -7.79 41.89
N GLU A 132 45.54 -8.83 41.11
CA GLU A 132 46.80 -9.57 41.18
C GLU A 132 47.97 -8.66 40.85
N GLN A 133 47.86 -7.85 39.80
CA GLN A 133 48.87 -6.84 39.46
C GLN A 133 49.07 -5.82 40.60
N ALA A 134 48.00 -5.30 41.19
CA ALA A 134 48.08 -4.35 42.30
C ALA A 134 48.74 -4.96 43.55
N PHE A 135 48.52 -6.26 43.81
CA PHE A 135 49.21 -6.96 44.90
C PHE A 135 50.71 -7.09 44.64
N VAL A 136 51.11 -7.47 43.42
CA VAL A 136 52.52 -7.55 43.03
C VAL A 136 53.21 -6.18 43.14
N ASP A 137 52.55 -5.13 42.68
CA ASP A 137 53.07 -3.77 42.75
C ASP A 137 53.24 -3.32 44.23
N LEU A 138 52.27 -3.64 45.10
CA LEU A 138 52.32 -3.33 46.53
C LEU A 138 53.44 -4.11 47.25
N GLU A 139 53.66 -5.37 46.90
CA GLU A 139 54.75 -6.19 47.46
C GLU A 139 56.12 -5.63 47.07
N GLY A 140 56.25 -5.14 45.82
CA GLY A 140 57.44 -4.44 45.35
C GLY A 140 57.68 -3.12 46.09
N GLU A 141 56.63 -2.32 46.32
CA GLU A 141 56.68 -1.09 47.12
C GLU A 141 57.14 -1.37 48.56
N LEU A 142 56.55 -2.38 49.20
CA LEU A 142 56.85 -2.76 50.57
C LEU A 142 58.28 -3.29 50.71
N SER A 143 58.74 -4.11 49.76
CA SER A 143 60.11 -4.62 49.72
C SER A 143 61.13 -3.48 49.62
N ARG A 144 60.87 -2.47 48.77
CA ARG A 144 61.73 -1.28 48.68
C ARG A 144 61.74 -0.50 50.00
N LEU A 145 60.59 -0.29 50.62
CA LEU A 145 60.50 0.42 51.90
C LEU A 145 61.23 -0.33 53.03
N ALA A 146 61.08 -1.66 53.09
CA ALA A 146 61.73 -2.51 54.08
C ALA A 146 63.27 -2.48 53.93
N VAL A 147 63.79 -2.57 52.70
CA VAL A 147 65.23 -2.45 52.42
C VAL A 147 65.73 -1.06 52.82
N GLY A 148 65.01 0.01 52.46
CA GLY A 148 65.39 1.38 52.85
C GLY A 148 65.39 1.58 54.37
N ALA A 149 64.43 1.01 55.10
CA ALA A 149 64.40 1.04 56.56
C ALA A 149 65.57 0.25 57.17
N ALA A 150 65.88 -0.93 56.63
CA ALA A 150 67.02 -1.73 57.05
C ALA A 150 68.35 -1.00 56.83
N GLU A 151 68.52 -0.32 55.69
CA GLU A 151 69.71 0.50 55.40
C GLU A 151 69.90 1.61 56.44
N VAL A 152 68.84 2.34 56.79
CA VAL A 152 68.88 3.37 57.83
C VAL A 152 69.27 2.80 59.19
N VAL A 153 68.73 1.64 59.58
CA VAL A 153 69.09 0.99 60.85
C VAL A 153 70.56 0.58 60.85
N VAL A 154 71.01 -0.10 59.78
CA VAL A 154 72.40 -0.57 59.64
C VAL A 154 73.38 0.60 59.75
N VAL A 155 73.15 1.70 59.01
CA VAL A 155 74.00 2.91 59.05
C VAL A 155 74.06 3.53 60.45
N ASN A 156 72.95 3.56 61.19
CA ASN A 156 72.93 4.12 62.55
C ASN A 156 73.54 3.20 63.61
N THR A 157 73.72 1.90 63.33
CA THR A 157 74.27 0.90 64.27
C THR A 157 75.71 0.48 63.98
N LEU A 158 76.30 0.89 62.86
CA LEU A 158 77.69 0.61 62.51
C LEU A 158 78.64 1.53 63.30
N ASP A 159 79.28 0.96 64.32
CA ASP A 159 80.47 1.51 64.98
C ASP A 159 81.72 0.70 64.60
N ASP A 160 82.91 1.20 64.95
CA ASP A 160 84.20 0.56 64.59
C ASP A 160 84.29 -0.90 65.09
N ALA A 161 83.62 -1.24 66.19
CA ALA A 161 83.61 -2.58 66.78
C ALA A 161 82.69 -3.54 66.01
N ALA A 162 81.49 -3.10 65.63
CA ALA A 162 80.57 -3.86 64.78
C ALA A 162 81.16 -4.14 63.39
N GLN A 163 81.96 -3.20 62.87
CA GLN A 163 82.61 -3.33 61.57
C GLN A 163 83.73 -4.39 61.60
N GLN A 164 84.51 -4.49 62.67
CA GLN A 164 85.51 -5.56 62.86
C GLN A 164 84.85 -6.94 63.00
N GLN A 165 83.76 -7.06 63.76
CA GLN A 165 83.00 -8.32 63.86
C GLN A 165 82.45 -8.80 62.52
N LEU A 166 81.90 -7.89 61.71
CA LEU A 166 81.40 -8.22 60.37
C LEU A 166 82.52 -8.75 59.44
N ILE A 167 83.73 -8.20 59.56
CA ILE A 167 84.90 -8.66 58.79
C ILE A 167 85.32 -10.07 59.23
N ASP A 168 85.41 -10.32 60.54
CA ASP A 168 85.77 -11.63 61.08
C ASP A 168 84.72 -12.70 60.70
N ASP A 169 83.43 -12.37 60.79
CA ASP A 169 82.34 -13.26 60.38
C ASP A 169 82.34 -13.56 58.87
N TYR A 170 82.67 -12.57 58.04
CA TYR A 170 82.81 -12.78 56.59
C TYR A 170 84.00 -13.67 56.26
N ILE A 171 85.17 -13.43 56.90
CA ILE A 171 86.36 -14.28 56.74
C ILE A 171 86.06 -15.72 57.16
N ASN A 172 85.36 -15.93 58.27
CA ASN A 172 84.96 -17.26 58.72
C ASN A 172 83.98 -17.94 57.75
N ARG A 173 83.02 -17.20 57.17
CA ARG A 173 82.01 -17.76 56.26
C ARG A 173 82.56 -18.13 54.89
N VAL A 174 83.47 -17.31 54.34
CA VAL A 174 84.16 -17.59 53.07
C VAL A 174 85.28 -18.62 53.25
N GLY A 175 85.95 -18.63 54.41
CA GLY A 175 86.91 -19.66 54.79
C GLY A 175 86.28 -21.04 55.01
N ALA A 176 84.98 -21.11 55.32
CA ALA A 176 84.23 -22.37 55.48
C ALA A 176 83.56 -22.88 54.19
N GLN A 177 83.59 -22.12 53.09
CA GLN A 177 83.07 -22.54 51.77
C GLN A 177 84.17 -23.00 50.79
N ASN A 178 85.41 -23.14 51.26
CA ASN A 178 86.48 -23.92 50.62
C ASN A 178 86.89 -25.08 51.52
#